data_AF-A0A949ANX2-F1
#
_entry.id   AF-A0A949ANX2-F1
#
_cell.length_a   1.000
_cell.length_b   1.000
_cell.length_c   1.000
_cell.angle_alpha   90.00
_cell.angle_beta   90.00
_cell.angle_gamma   90.00
#
_symmetry.space_group_name_H-M   'P 1'
#
loop_
_entity.id
_entity.type
_entity.pdbx_description
1 polymer ?
#
loop_
_entity_poly.entity_id
_entity_poly.type
_entity_poly.pdbx_seq_one_letter_code
_entity_poly.pdbx_strand_id
1 'polypeptide(L)'
;MSGQPFKAAQEKLAKEQPAKEKREQTSGQAAVADASLAMKAKIVDFMLVVKSKATKGFTTQSGVSQRGAGEGLDLENLQYNGKPLAELSPAEAQSLIAEDGYFGVTKTAERIAGFVLAGGGDSLERLQAGREGVLQGFQEAEQAWGGKLPEISYQTLTKALEMIDARINELGGALVDVRA
;
A
#
# COMPACT_ATOMS: atom_id res chain seq x y z
N MET A 1 -47.81 -49.50 16.73
CA MET A 1 -47.61 -49.42 18.20
C MET A 1 -46.73 -50.59 18.58
N SER A 2 -45.54 -50.47 19.16
CA SER A 2 -44.88 -49.37 19.84
C SER A 2 -43.37 -49.52 19.66
N GLY A 3 -42.66 -48.39 19.59
CA GLY A 3 -41.24 -48.34 19.29
C GLY A 3 -40.33 -48.66 20.48
N GLN A 4 -39.08 -48.92 20.09
CA GLN A 4 -37.83 -48.83 20.85
C GLN A 4 -37.49 -50.00 21.80
N PRO A 5 -36.29 -50.56 21.57
CA PRO A 5 -35.24 -50.36 22.55
C PRO A 5 -34.02 -49.63 21.94
N PHE A 6 -34.26 -48.50 21.25
CA PHE A 6 -33.19 -47.56 20.85
C PHE A 6 -32.56 -46.82 22.05
N LYS A 7 -33.14 -46.97 23.25
CA LYS A 7 -32.71 -46.29 24.49
C LYS A 7 -31.56 -47.02 25.20
N ALA A 8 -31.40 -48.33 25.02
CA ALA A 8 -30.33 -49.10 25.68
C ALA A 8 -28.97 -49.03 24.95
N ALA A 9 -28.97 -48.70 23.65
CA ALA A 9 -27.74 -48.51 22.88
C ALA A 9 -27.14 -47.10 23.05
N GLN A 10 -27.95 -46.10 23.42
CA GLN A 10 -27.47 -44.74 23.70
C GLN A 10 -26.76 -44.61 25.06
N GLU A 11 -27.08 -45.47 26.02
CA GLU A 11 -26.50 -45.39 27.37
C GLU A 11 -25.09 -45.98 27.46
N LYS A 12 -24.68 -46.82 26.49
CA LYS A 12 -23.29 -47.31 26.37
C LYS A 12 -22.39 -46.43 25.50
N LEU A 13 -22.95 -45.55 24.66
CA LEU A 13 -22.16 -44.57 23.88
C LEU A 13 -21.81 -43.29 24.66
N ALA A 14 -22.44 -43.05 25.81
CA ALA A 14 -22.25 -41.85 26.63
C ALA A 14 -21.12 -41.97 27.69
N LYS A 15 -20.45 -43.13 27.82
CA LYS A 15 -19.38 -43.36 28.81
C LYS A 15 -17.96 -43.46 28.24
N GLU A 16 -17.78 -43.27 26.94
CA GLU A 16 -16.46 -43.19 26.29
C GLU A 16 -16.29 -41.88 25.51
N GLN A 17 -16.71 -40.76 26.11
CA GLN A 17 -16.15 -39.46 25.73
C GLN A 17 -14.84 -39.28 26.49
N PRO A 18 -13.69 -39.12 25.82
CA PRO A 18 -12.49 -38.69 26.52
C PRO A 18 -12.76 -37.30 27.12
N ALA A 19 -12.32 -37.17 28.36
CA ALA A 19 -12.48 -36.02 29.23
C ALA A 19 -12.11 -34.72 28.50
N LYS A 20 -12.85 -33.66 28.88
CA LYS A 20 -12.56 -32.26 28.58
C LYS A 20 -11.07 -31.97 28.76
N GLU A 21 -10.32 -31.97 27.67
CA GLU A 21 -9.01 -31.36 27.62
C GLU A 21 -9.25 -29.86 27.70
N LYS A 22 -8.87 -29.31 28.84
CA LYS A 22 -8.79 -27.89 29.12
C LYS A 22 -7.86 -27.29 28.05
N ARG A 23 -8.43 -26.80 26.94
CA ARG A 23 -7.71 -25.94 25.98
C ARG A 23 -7.39 -24.64 26.70
N GLU A 24 -6.30 -24.69 27.44
CA GLU A 24 -5.59 -23.53 27.93
C GLU A 24 -5.18 -22.66 26.75
N GLN A 25 -5.19 -21.37 27.03
CA GLN A 25 -4.95 -20.29 26.09
C GLN A 25 -3.58 -20.44 25.43
N THR A 26 -3.53 -20.81 24.14
CA THR A 26 -2.32 -20.64 23.31
C THR A 26 -2.62 -20.62 21.81
N SER A 27 -3.76 -20.08 21.36
CA SER A 27 -4.06 -19.96 19.92
C SER A 27 -3.74 -18.59 19.31
N GLY A 28 -3.42 -17.59 20.13
CA GLY A 28 -3.16 -16.23 19.64
C GLY A 28 -1.83 -16.14 18.87
N GLN A 29 -0.74 -16.70 19.40
CA GLN A 29 0.62 -16.47 18.89
C GLN A 29 0.95 -17.21 17.58
N ALA A 30 0.45 -18.44 17.38
CA ALA A 30 0.68 -19.17 16.13
C ALA A 30 -0.09 -18.53 14.95
N ALA A 31 -1.37 -18.17 15.16
CA ALA A 31 -2.17 -17.53 14.14
C ALA A 31 -1.66 -16.12 13.75
N VAL A 32 -1.13 -15.33 14.69
CA VAL A 32 -0.51 -14.04 14.35
C VAL A 32 0.85 -14.20 13.68
N ALA A 33 1.61 -15.25 14.00
CA ALA A 33 2.88 -15.53 13.31
C ALA A 33 2.64 -15.92 11.85
N ASP A 34 1.65 -16.77 11.58
CA ASP A 34 1.24 -17.15 10.23
C ASP A 34 0.68 -15.95 9.44
N ALA A 35 -0.18 -15.12 10.05
CA ALA A 35 -0.69 -13.91 9.41
C ALA A 35 0.41 -12.87 9.15
N SER A 36 1.37 -12.72 10.08
CA SER A 36 2.53 -11.83 9.90
C SER A 36 3.45 -12.32 8.79
N LEU A 37 3.70 -13.64 8.70
CA LEU A 37 4.50 -14.22 7.63
C LEU A 37 3.80 -14.07 6.27
N ALA A 38 2.49 -14.32 6.19
CA ALA A 38 1.71 -14.13 4.98
C ALA A 38 1.68 -12.65 4.54
N MET A 39 1.59 -11.70 5.48
CA MET A 39 1.66 -10.27 5.17
C MET A 39 3.06 -9.87 4.66
N LYS A 40 4.13 -10.37 5.29
CA LYS A 40 5.50 -10.17 4.83
C LYS A 40 5.71 -10.73 3.42
N ALA A 41 5.23 -11.95 3.14
CA ALA A 41 5.32 -12.56 1.82
C ALA A 41 4.62 -11.70 0.75
N LYS A 42 3.41 -11.21 1.05
CA LYS A 42 2.68 -10.30 0.14
C LYS A 42 3.42 -8.98 -0.10
N ILE A 43 4.06 -8.42 0.92
CA ILE A 43 4.89 -7.20 0.76
C ILE A 43 6.08 -7.49 -0.17
N VAL A 44 6.75 -8.63 0.00
CA VAL A 44 7.87 -9.02 -0.88
C VAL A 44 7.39 -9.23 -2.31
N ASP A 45 6.30 -9.96 -2.52
CA ASP A 45 5.71 -10.17 -3.85
C ASP A 45 5.33 -8.84 -4.51
N PHE A 46 4.68 -7.95 -3.76
CA PHE A 46 4.35 -6.62 -4.25
C PHE A 46 5.60 -5.82 -4.62
N MET A 47 6.64 -5.80 -3.78
CA MET A 47 7.90 -5.11 -4.09
C MET A 47 8.56 -5.67 -5.35
N LEU A 48 8.50 -6.98 -5.59
CA LEU A 48 9.02 -7.61 -6.81
C LEU A 48 8.22 -7.20 -8.05
N VAL A 49 6.89 -7.19 -7.97
CA VAL A 49 6.01 -6.75 -9.07
C VAL A 49 6.22 -5.26 -9.36
N VAL A 50 6.23 -4.41 -8.33
CA VAL A 50 6.49 -2.97 -8.46
C VAL A 50 7.86 -2.73 -9.07
N LYS A 51 8.92 -3.39 -8.57
CA LYS A 51 10.27 -3.23 -9.13
C LYS A 51 10.31 -3.66 -10.60
N SER A 52 9.72 -4.80 -10.97
CA SER A 52 9.67 -5.24 -12.37
C SER A 52 8.91 -4.25 -13.26
N LYS A 53 7.73 -3.77 -12.83
CA LYS A 53 6.90 -2.83 -13.60
C LYS A 53 7.56 -1.45 -13.70
N ALA A 54 8.06 -0.93 -12.58
CA ALA A 54 8.77 0.35 -12.52
C ALA A 54 10.05 0.32 -13.35
N THR A 55 10.89 -0.71 -13.21
CA THR A 55 12.09 -0.85 -14.04
C THR A 55 11.71 -0.95 -15.52
N LYS A 56 10.74 -1.78 -15.92
CA LYS A 56 10.33 -1.85 -17.33
C LYS A 56 9.77 -0.52 -17.85
N GLY A 57 8.91 0.18 -17.09
CA GLY A 57 8.37 1.48 -17.48
C GLY A 57 9.44 2.59 -17.56
N PHE A 58 10.39 2.57 -16.63
CA PHE A 58 11.45 3.57 -16.51
C PHE A 58 12.64 3.32 -17.47
N THR A 59 12.98 2.06 -17.78
CA THR A 59 14.11 1.71 -18.66
C THR A 59 13.72 1.48 -20.11
N THR A 60 12.49 1.05 -20.41
CA THR A 60 12.02 0.88 -21.81
C THR A 60 11.75 2.24 -22.47
N GLN A 61 11.64 3.30 -21.68
CA GLN A 61 11.66 4.67 -22.14
C GLN A 61 12.87 5.36 -21.51
N SER A 62 14.01 5.36 -22.22
CA SER A 62 15.19 6.20 -21.93
C SER A 62 14.83 7.68 -21.66
N GLY A 63 13.60 8.09 -22.00
CA GLY A 63 13.00 9.36 -21.68
C GLY A 63 12.80 9.70 -20.19
N VAL A 64 12.72 8.81 -19.20
CA VAL A 64 12.53 9.29 -17.80
C VAL A 64 13.82 9.81 -17.17
N SER A 65 14.94 9.09 -17.28
CA SER A 65 16.24 9.63 -16.85
C SER A 65 16.69 10.81 -17.71
N GLN A 66 16.40 10.76 -19.02
CA GLN A 66 16.84 11.80 -19.97
C GLN A 66 15.90 13.04 -19.97
N ARG A 67 14.59 12.90 -19.75
CA ARG A 67 13.68 14.03 -19.47
C ARG A 67 13.81 14.52 -18.04
N GLY A 68 14.07 13.66 -17.06
CA GLY A 68 14.25 14.09 -15.68
C GLY A 68 15.38 15.11 -15.54
N ALA A 69 16.52 14.86 -16.20
CA ALA A 69 17.59 15.83 -16.30
C ALA A 69 17.21 17.10 -17.10
N GLY A 70 16.33 16.99 -18.10
CA GLY A 70 15.87 18.11 -18.93
C GLY A 70 14.75 18.96 -18.33
N GLU A 71 13.95 18.40 -17.42
CA GLU A 71 12.84 19.05 -16.70
C GLU A 71 13.20 19.38 -15.25
N GLY A 72 14.48 19.25 -14.87
CA GLY A 72 14.96 19.61 -13.52
C GLY A 72 14.44 18.70 -12.40
N LEU A 73 13.99 17.49 -12.74
CA LEU A 73 13.50 16.51 -11.77
C LEU A 73 14.67 15.91 -11.01
N ASP A 74 14.71 16.17 -9.71
CA ASP A 74 15.68 15.55 -8.81
C ASP A 74 15.24 14.13 -8.43
N LEU A 75 15.62 13.18 -9.27
CA LEU A 75 15.30 11.77 -9.08
C LEU A 75 16.06 11.15 -7.90
N GLU A 76 17.17 11.76 -7.45
CA GLU A 76 17.94 11.27 -6.30
C GLU A 76 17.18 11.53 -4.99
N ASN A 77 16.53 12.68 -4.88
CA ASN A 77 15.70 13.04 -3.73
C ASN A 77 14.38 12.25 -3.63
N LEU A 78 13.97 11.57 -4.70
CA LEU A 78 12.84 10.63 -4.67
C LEU A 78 13.23 9.25 -4.12
N GLN A 79 14.52 8.95 -4.01
CA GLN A 79 15.01 7.68 -3.52
C GLN A 79 15.25 7.72 -2.01
N TYR A 80 15.02 6.59 -1.36
CA TYR A 80 15.40 6.42 0.03
C TYR A 80 16.90 6.11 0.10
N ASN A 81 17.70 7.08 0.53
CA ASN A 81 19.15 6.99 0.63
C ASN A 81 19.65 6.67 2.06
N GLY A 82 18.77 6.11 2.90
CA GLY A 82 19.11 5.73 4.28
C GLY A 82 19.72 4.34 4.38
N LYS A 83 19.78 3.81 5.61
CA LYS A 83 20.27 2.45 5.87
C LYS A 83 19.43 1.41 5.12
N PRO A 84 20.03 0.30 4.64
CA PRO A 84 19.25 -0.79 4.04
C PRO A 84 18.09 -1.20 4.94
N LEU A 85 16.89 -1.38 4.37
CA LEU A 85 15.68 -1.66 5.16
C LEU A 85 15.82 -2.94 6.02
N ALA A 86 16.62 -3.90 5.57
CA ALA A 86 16.91 -5.15 6.29
C ALA A 86 17.80 -4.95 7.53
N GLU A 87 18.51 -3.84 7.62
CA GLU A 87 19.44 -3.52 8.71
C GLU A 87 18.85 -2.53 9.73
N LEU A 88 17.59 -2.12 9.54
CA LEU A 88 16.92 -1.19 10.43
C LEU A 88 16.60 -1.86 11.77
N SER A 89 16.94 -1.18 12.87
CA SER A 89 16.40 -1.52 14.18
C SER A 89 14.89 -1.20 14.24
N PRO A 90 14.13 -1.83 15.14
CA PRO A 90 12.70 -1.54 15.31
C PRO A 90 12.43 -0.05 15.58
N ALA A 91 13.29 0.63 16.34
CA ALA A 91 13.14 2.06 16.64
C ALA A 91 13.37 2.95 15.40
N GLU A 92 14.37 2.62 14.58
CA GLU A 92 14.61 3.33 13.32
C GLU A 92 13.47 3.10 12.32
N ALA A 93 12.95 1.88 12.22
CA ALA A 93 11.80 1.58 11.39
C ALA A 93 10.55 2.36 11.84
N GLN A 94 10.29 2.45 13.15
CA GLN A 94 9.20 3.25 13.71
C GLN A 94 9.35 4.74 13.38
N SER A 95 10.55 5.30 13.51
CA SER A 95 10.82 6.69 13.15
C SER A 95 10.62 6.95 11.65
N LEU A 96 10.96 5.99 10.79
CA LEU A 96 10.77 6.13 9.34
C LEU A 96 9.31 6.10 8.91
N ILE A 97 8.44 5.36 9.61
CA ILE A 97 7.00 5.28 9.31
C ILE A 97 6.15 6.27 10.13
N ALA A 98 6.76 7.03 11.03
CA ALA A 98 6.09 8.10 11.76
C ALA A 98 5.53 9.17 10.80
N GLU A 99 4.63 10.02 11.28
CA GLU A 99 3.97 11.02 10.43
C GLU A 99 4.95 11.95 9.70
N ASP A 100 6.02 12.34 10.39
CA ASP A 100 7.14 13.15 9.92
C ASP A 100 8.30 12.31 9.33
N GLY A 101 8.23 10.98 9.47
CA GLY A 101 9.20 10.04 8.96
C GLY A 101 9.23 9.97 7.43
N TYR A 102 10.34 9.45 6.87
CA TYR A 102 10.50 9.38 5.42
C TYR A 102 9.34 8.64 4.74
N PHE A 103 8.92 7.47 5.25
CA PHE A 103 7.77 6.71 4.73
C PHE A 103 6.42 7.11 5.34
N GLY A 104 6.38 8.20 6.11
CA GLY A 104 5.15 8.78 6.64
C GLY A 104 4.20 9.20 5.53
N VAL A 105 2.90 9.26 5.86
CA VAL A 105 1.83 9.62 4.91
C VAL A 105 2.10 10.98 4.27
N THR A 106 2.38 11.99 5.10
CA THR A 106 2.61 13.37 4.65
C THR A 106 3.86 13.47 3.77
N LYS A 107 4.99 12.88 4.20
CA LYS A 107 6.24 12.92 3.42
C LYS A 107 6.15 12.14 2.10
N THR A 108 5.42 11.04 2.08
CA THR A 108 5.20 10.29 0.83
C THR A 108 4.30 11.07 -0.12
N ALA A 109 3.25 11.71 0.38
CA ALA A 109 2.39 12.58 -0.42
C ALA A 109 3.15 13.78 -0.99
N GLU A 110 3.99 14.45 -0.18
CA GLU A 110 4.86 15.55 -0.63
C GLU A 110 5.77 15.14 -1.79
N ARG A 111 6.36 13.94 -1.75
CA ARG A 111 7.20 13.44 -2.85
C ARG A 111 6.42 13.16 -4.13
N ILE A 112 5.24 12.54 -4.02
CA ILE A 112 4.38 12.27 -5.18
C ILE A 112 3.91 13.58 -5.82
N ALA A 113 3.38 14.50 -5.01
CA ALA A 113 2.95 15.81 -5.46
C ALA A 113 4.14 16.58 -6.05
N GLY A 114 5.24 16.67 -5.33
CA GLY A 114 6.46 17.36 -5.76
C GLY A 114 6.98 16.87 -7.12
N PHE A 115 6.91 15.56 -7.40
CA PHE A 115 7.24 15.01 -8.72
C PHE A 115 6.32 15.56 -9.82
N VAL A 116 5.01 15.55 -9.59
CA VAL A 116 4.03 16.11 -10.54
C VAL A 116 4.23 17.60 -10.73
N LEU A 117 4.41 18.35 -9.64
CA LEU A 117 4.59 19.80 -9.68
C LEU A 117 5.87 20.18 -10.43
N ALA A 118 6.96 19.47 -10.19
CA ALA A 118 8.23 19.73 -10.86
C ALA A 118 8.16 19.40 -12.37
N GLY A 119 7.46 18.33 -12.76
CA GLY A 119 7.28 17.98 -14.18
C GLY A 119 6.24 18.85 -14.90
N GLY A 120 5.22 19.32 -14.17
CA GLY A 120 4.15 20.15 -14.71
C GLY A 120 4.49 21.63 -14.80
N GLY A 121 5.31 22.14 -13.87
CA GLY A 121 5.63 23.56 -13.75
C GLY A 121 4.38 24.42 -13.64
N ASP A 122 4.26 25.42 -14.52
CA ASP A 122 3.10 26.32 -14.60
C ASP A 122 2.08 25.92 -15.68
N SER A 123 2.24 24.74 -16.30
CA SER A 123 1.31 24.25 -17.32
C SER A 123 0.14 23.52 -16.68
N LEU A 124 -1.05 24.12 -16.74
CA LEU A 124 -2.28 23.52 -16.25
C LEU A 124 -2.55 22.13 -16.86
N GLU A 125 -2.41 22.01 -18.18
CA GLU A 125 -2.60 20.75 -18.91
C GLU A 125 -1.65 19.66 -18.39
N ARG A 126 -0.38 19.98 -18.16
CA ARG A 126 0.60 19.01 -17.64
C ARG A 126 0.32 18.63 -16.20
N LEU A 127 -0.12 19.57 -15.36
CA LEU A 127 -0.48 19.28 -13.97
C LEU A 127 -1.72 18.38 -13.89
N GLN A 128 -2.73 18.62 -14.73
CA GLN A 128 -3.91 17.75 -14.85
C GLN A 128 -3.52 16.35 -15.34
N ALA A 129 -2.68 16.25 -16.38
CA ALA A 129 -2.17 14.97 -16.86
C ALA A 129 -1.34 14.24 -15.78
N GLY A 130 -0.53 14.96 -15.01
CA GLY A 130 0.22 14.39 -13.89
C GLY A 130 -0.68 13.87 -12.78
N ARG A 131 -1.74 14.60 -12.43
CA ARG A 131 -2.77 14.17 -11.48
C ARG A 131 -3.46 12.88 -11.92
N GLU A 132 -3.88 12.81 -13.18
CA GLU A 132 -4.47 11.60 -13.77
C GLU A 132 -3.48 10.44 -13.78
N GLY A 133 -2.21 10.70 -14.09
CA GLY A 133 -1.13 9.72 -14.02
C GLY A 133 -0.94 9.14 -12.62
N VAL A 134 -1.06 9.95 -11.56
CA VAL A 134 -1.02 9.48 -10.17
C VAL A 134 -2.18 8.53 -9.86
N LEU A 135 -3.41 8.89 -10.27
CA LEU A 135 -4.59 8.04 -10.09
C LEU A 135 -4.46 6.70 -10.83
N GLN A 136 -4.00 6.74 -12.08
CA GLN A 136 -3.76 5.54 -12.87
C GLN A 136 -2.70 4.65 -12.23
N GLY A 137 -1.55 5.22 -11.83
CA GLY A 137 -0.48 4.48 -11.16
C GLY A 137 -0.93 3.83 -9.84
N PHE A 138 -1.81 4.51 -9.08
CA PHE A 138 -2.41 3.95 -7.87
C PHE A 138 -3.28 2.73 -8.18
N GLN A 139 -4.13 2.80 -9.22
CA GLN A 139 -4.95 1.67 -9.64
C GLN A 139 -4.10 0.48 -10.12
N GLU A 140 -3.01 0.74 -10.84
CA GLU A 140 -2.06 -0.31 -11.25
C GLU A 140 -1.37 -0.96 -10.04
N ALA A 141 -1.13 -0.20 -8.97
CA ALA A 141 -0.59 -0.69 -7.72
C ALA A 141 -1.61 -1.54 -6.95
N GLU A 142 -2.89 -1.17 -6.91
CA GLU A 142 -3.98 -2.01 -6.37
C GLU A 142 -4.06 -3.37 -7.09
N GLN A 143 -4.03 -3.34 -8.43
CA GLN A 143 -4.02 -4.57 -9.22
C GLN A 143 -2.79 -5.44 -8.91
N ALA A 144 -1.60 -4.83 -8.78
CA ALA A 144 -0.38 -5.54 -8.41
C ALA A 144 -0.42 -6.09 -6.99
N TRP A 145 -1.11 -5.42 -6.07
CA TRP A 145 -1.31 -5.85 -4.69
C TRP A 145 -2.29 -7.03 -4.56
N GLY A 146 -3.12 -7.24 -5.59
CA GLY A 146 -4.15 -8.29 -5.62
C GLY A 146 -5.50 -7.83 -5.07
N GLY A 147 -5.80 -6.53 -5.16
CA GLY A 147 -7.08 -5.95 -4.73
C GLY A 147 -6.90 -4.57 -4.13
N LYS A 148 -7.65 -4.26 -3.07
CA LYS A 148 -7.52 -2.96 -2.39
C LYS A 148 -6.20 -2.85 -1.66
N LEU A 149 -5.54 -1.70 -1.82
CA LEU A 149 -4.39 -1.33 -1.01
C LEU A 149 -4.82 -1.10 0.46
N PRO A 150 -3.89 -1.09 1.42
CA PRO A 150 -4.20 -0.72 2.80
C PRO A 150 -4.69 0.74 2.91
N GLU A 151 -5.50 1.04 3.93
CA GLU A 151 -6.10 2.38 4.15
C GLU A 151 -5.07 3.52 4.09
N ILE A 152 -3.89 3.31 4.66
CA ILE A 152 -2.79 4.29 4.67
C ILE A 152 -2.39 4.73 3.25
N SER A 153 -2.49 3.85 2.26
CA SER A 153 -2.19 4.18 0.86
C SER A 153 -3.20 5.17 0.29
N TYR A 154 -4.49 5.02 0.60
CA TYR A 154 -5.52 5.98 0.18
C TYR A 154 -5.34 7.33 0.90
N GLN A 155 -4.97 7.33 2.18
CA GLN A 155 -4.64 8.57 2.90
C GLN A 155 -3.49 9.33 2.24
N THR A 156 -2.44 8.61 1.80
CA THR A 156 -1.33 9.20 1.05
C THR A 156 -1.79 9.74 -0.31
N LEU A 157 -2.62 8.98 -1.04
CA LEU A 157 -3.17 9.41 -2.32
C LEU A 157 -3.98 10.70 -2.19
N THR A 158 -4.92 10.75 -1.25
CA THR A 158 -5.77 11.92 -1.01
C THR A 158 -4.92 13.16 -0.73
N LYS A 159 -3.96 13.07 0.20
CA LYS A 159 -3.07 14.20 0.50
C LYS A 159 -2.25 14.64 -0.72
N ALA A 160 -1.76 13.70 -1.54
CA ALA A 160 -0.99 14.04 -2.73
C ALA A 160 -1.85 14.77 -3.77
N LEU A 161 -3.08 14.28 -4.00
CA LEU A 161 -4.03 14.91 -4.92
C LEU A 161 -4.44 16.30 -4.43
N GLU A 162 -4.69 16.48 -3.14
CA GLU A 162 -4.99 17.79 -2.56
C GLU A 162 -3.89 18.82 -2.84
N MET A 163 -2.61 18.42 -2.73
CA MET A 163 -1.47 19.30 -3.03
C MET A 163 -1.39 19.66 -4.52
N ILE A 164 -1.65 18.69 -5.40
CA ILE A 164 -1.65 18.92 -6.85
C ILE A 164 -2.84 19.81 -7.24
N ASP A 165 -4.01 19.54 -6.68
CA ASP A 165 -5.26 20.28 -6.93
C ASP A 165 -5.16 21.72 -6.43
N ALA A 166 -4.52 21.94 -5.28
CA ALA A 166 -4.20 23.28 -4.81
C ALA A 166 -3.38 24.06 -5.86
N ARG A 167 -2.33 23.47 -6.43
CA ARG A 167 -1.53 24.12 -7.47
C ARG A 167 -2.32 24.38 -8.75
N ILE A 168 -3.15 23.43 -9.17
CA ILE A 168 -4.02 23.59 -10.34
C ILE A 168 -4.99 24.77 -10.14
N ASN A 169 -5.61 24.84 -8.97
CA ASN A 169 -6.55 25.92 -8.63
C ASN A 169 -5.83 27.29 -8.53
N GLU A 170 -4.61 27.34 -7.99
CA GLU A 170 -3.78 28.56 -7.96
C GLU A 170 -3.53 29.13 -9.35
N LEU A 171 -3.33 28.27 -10.35
CA LEU A 171 -3.12 28.66 -11.75
C LEU A 171 -4.42 28.97 -12.50
N GLY A 172 -5.56 29.05 -11.79
CA GLY A 172 -6.87 29.34 -12.36
C GLY A 172 -7.52 28.14 -13.07
N GLY A 173 -6.95 26.94 -12.91
CA GLY A 173 -7.57 25.71 -13.37
C GLY A 173 -8.67 25.29 -12.43
N ALA A 174 -9.91 25.66 -12.70
CA ALA A 174 -11.03 25.12 -11.95
C ALA A 174 -11.26 23.67 -12.36
N LEU A 175 -10.91 22.72 -11.48
CA LEU A 175 -11.41 21.34 -11.55
C LEU A 175 -12.88 21.31 -11.10
N VAL A 176 -13.75 22.03 -11.82
CA VAL A 176 -15.19 21.84 -11.67
C VAL A 176 -15.48 20.50 -12.32
N ASP A 177 -15.96 19.55 -11.52
CA ASP A 177 -16.50 18.27 -11.96
C ASP A 177 -17.64 18.56 -12.95
N VAL A 178 -17.34 18.71 -14.25
CA VAL A 178 -18.35 18.81 -15.32
C VAL A 178 -18.84 17.39 -15.58
N ARG A 179 -19.58 16.86 -14.62
CA ARG A 179 -20.60 15.84 -14.82
C ARG A 179 -21.95 16.52 -14.68
N ALA A 180 -22.37 17.14 -15.79
CA ALA A 180 -23.78 17.36 -16.08
C ALA A 180 -24.43 16.05 -16.54
#